data_AF-U2RSK7-F1
#
_entry.id   AF-U2RSK7-F1
#
_cell.length_a   1.000
_cell.length_b   1.000
_cell.length_c   1.000
_cell.angle_alpha   90.00
_cell.angle_beta   90.00
_cell.angle_gamma   90.00
#
_symmetry.space_group_name_H-M   'P 1'
#
loop_
_entity.id
_entity.type
_entity.pdbx_description
1 polymer ?
#
loop_
_entity_poly.entity_id
_entity_poly.type
_entity_poly.pdbx_seq_one_letter_code
_entity_poly.pdbx_strand_id
1 'polypeptide(L)'
;MQSEASAAMSDPQKALALFDQMNDTMTSIKDKVGNPEVKAPVDKAAAAIDDYATFLHDAVQNPASVDASSVGAKATAITESFTEVGKVCA
;
A
#
# COMPACT_ATOMS: atom_id res chain seq x y z
N MET A 1 0.19 15.63 -10.85
CA MET A 1 -0.36 14.34 -10.40
C MET A 1 -0.12 13.18 -11.37
N GLN A 2 -0.68 13.15 -12.60
CA GLN A 2 -0.44 12.01 -13.53
C GLN A 2 1.04 11.88 -13.96
N SER A 3 1.73 13.01 -14.17
CA SER A 3 3.14 13.04 -14.59
C SER A 3 4.12 12.62 -13.50
N GLU A 4 3.78 12.83 -12.23
CA GLU A 4 4.63 12.47 -11.09
C GLU A 4 4.53 10.98 -10.77
N ALA A 5 3.33 10.40 -10.89
CA ALA A 5 3.13 8.95 -10.79
C ALA A 5 3.85 8.20 -11.93
N SER A 6 3.74 8.69 -13.17
CA SER A 6 4.47 8.08 -14.30
C SER A 6 5.98 8.29 -14.22
N ALA A 7 6.46 9.44 -13.74
CA ALA A 7 7.89 9.69 -13.52
C ALA A 7 8.45 8.87 -12.35
N ALA A 8 7.66 8.64 -11.29
CA ALA A 8 7.99 7.72 -10.21
C ALA A 8 7.97 6.26 -10.69
N MET A 9 7.05 5.85 -11.58
CA MET A 9 7.09 4.51 -12.19
C MET A 9 8.29 4.32 -13.13
N SER A 10 8.83 5.40 -13.68
CA SER A 10 10.07 5.40 -14.47
C SER A 10 11.33 5.33 -13.59
N ASP A 11 11.20 5.59 -12.29
CA ASP A 11 12.28 5.65 -11.31
C ASP A 11 11.91 4.78 -10.10
N PRO A 12 12.15 3.46 -10.18
CA PRO A 12 11.66 2.50 -9.19
C PRO A 12 12.04 2.85 -7.75
N GLN A 13 13.19 3.50 -7.53
CA GLN A 13 13.59 3.96 -6.20
C GLN A 13 12.71 5.09 -5.67
N LYS A 14 12.29 6.03 -6.52
CA LYS A 14 11.31 7.07 -6.13
C LYS A 14 9.93 6.48 -5.85
N ALA A 15 9.49 5.49 -6.63
CA ALA A 15 8.25 4.78 -6.34
C ALA A 15 8.32 4.09 -4.97
N LEU A 16 9.41 3.37 -4.66
CA LEU A 16 9.60 2.74 -3.35
C LEU A 16 9.53 3.75 -2.21
N ALA A 17 10.23 4.89 -2.32
CA ALA A 17 10.21 5.91 -1.29
C ALA A 17 8.79 6.48 -1.03
N LEU A 18 7.98 6.62 -2.07
CA LEU A 18 6.57 7.02 -1.93
C LEU A 18 5.74 5.93 -1.23
N PHE A 19 5.97 4.66 -1.53
CA PHE A 19 5.30 3.55 -0.85
C PHE A 19 5.71 3.43 0.61
N ASP A 20 6.99 3.60 0.93
CA ASP A 20 7.49 3.63 2.30
C ASP A 20 6.82 4.78 3.09
N GLN A 21 6.77 5.98 2.50
CA GLN A 21 6.06 7.12 3.11
C GLN A 21 4.56 6.83 3.34
N MET A 22 3.93 6.13 2.40
CA MET A 22 2.53 5.73 2.54
C MET A 22 2.34 4.68 3.64
N ASN A 23 3.27 3.73 3.77
CA ASN A 23 3.28 2.72 4.83
C ASN A 23 3.47 3.35 6.21
N ASP A 24 4.41 4.30 6.35
CA ASP A 24 4.62 5.08 7.57
C ASP A 24 3.37 5.88 7.95
N THR A 25 2.75 6.53 6.96
CA THR A 25 1.52 7.31 7.17
C THR A 25 0.39 6.41 7.67
N MET A 26 0.18 5.27 7.02
CA MET A 26 -0.88 4.33 7.42
C MET A 26 -0.61 3.72 8.81
N THR A 27 0.63 3.39 9.11
CA THR A 27 1.02 2.91 10.45
C THR A 27 0.72 3.96 11.52
N SER A 28 1.07 5.23 11.26
CA SER A 28 0.74 6.34 12.17
C SER A 28 -0.77 6.53 12.34
N ILE A 29 -1.57 6.36 11.28
CA ILE A 29 -3.04 6.41 11.34
C ILE A 29 -3.57 5.26 12.18
N LYS A 30 -3.13 4.03 11.92
CA LYS A 30 -3.48 2.83 12.68
C LYS A 30 -3.27 3.00 14.19
N ASP A 31 -2.14 3.58 14.60
CA ASP A 31 -1.84 3.85 16.02
C ASP A 31 -2.76 4.91 16.64
N LYS A 32 -3.30 5.82 15.83
CA LYS A 32 -4.21 6.88 16.27
C LYS A 32 -5.68 6.46 16.24
N VAL A 33 -6.03 5.37 15.55
CA VAL A 33 -7.40 4.85 15.51
C VAL A 33 -7.73 4.17 16.83
N GLY A 34 -8.45 4.91 17.68
CA GLY A 34 -8.98 4.42 18.95
C GLY A 34 -10.38 3.78 18.86
N ASN A 35 -11.11 3.98 17.76
CA ASN A 35 -12.41 3.35 17.55
C ASN A 35 -12.22 1.86 17.19
N PRO A 36 -12.68 0.91 18.03
CA PRO A 36 -12.48 -0.52 17.80
C PRO A 36 -13.14 -1.02 16.50
N GLU A 37 -14.24 -0.42 16.06
CA GLU A 37 -14.94 -0.79 14.81
C GLU A 37 -14.15 -0.39 13.57
N VAL A 38 -13.41 0.72 13.65
CA VAL A 38 -12.54 1.23 12.57
C VAL A 38 -11.14 0.60 12.64
N LYS A 39 -10.74 0.11 13.82
CA LYS A 39 -9.41 -0.46 14.03
C LYS A 39 -9.14 -1.68 13.15
N ALA A 40 -10.05 -2.64 13.13
CA ALA A 40 -9.90 -3.87 12.34
C ALA A 40 -9.75 -3.61 10.82
N PRO A 41 -10.61 -2.81 10.16
CA PRO A 41 -10.45 -2.52 8.73
C PRO A 41 -9.20 -1.66 8.46
N VAL A 42 -8.81 -0.75 9.36
CA VAL A 42 -7.56 0.02 9.23
C VAL A 42 -6.32 -0.86 9.39
N ASP A 43 -6.34 -1.81 10.32
CA ASP A 43 -5.27 -2.81 10.48
C ASP A 43 -5.10 -3.65 9.20
N LYS A 44 -6.20 -4.05 8.58
CA LYS A 44 -6.20 -4.78 7.30
C LYS A 44 -5.64 -3.92 6.16
N ALA A 45 -6.03 -2.65 6.08
CA ALA A 45 -5.49 -1.72 5.09
C ALA A 45 -3.98 -1.46 5.29
N ALA A 46 -3.53 -1.32 6.53
CA ALA A 46 -2.11 -1.20 6.86
C ALA A 46 -1.32 -2.42 6.41
N ALA A 47 -1.82 -3.63 6.70
CA ALA A 47 -1.18 -4.87 6.28
C ALA A 47 -1.10 -5.00 4.74
N ALA A 48 -2.16 -4.61 4.02
CA ALA A 48 -2.16 -4.65 2.56
C ALA A 48 -1.16 -3.68 1.92
N ILE A 49 -0.96 -2.50 2.51
CA ILE A 49 0.04 -1.53 2.06
C ILE A 49 1.45 -2.04 2.34
N ASP A 50 1.70 -2.58 3.53
CA ASP A 50 3.00 -3.16 3.91
C ASP A 50 3.40 -4.34 3.01
N ASP A 51 2.45 -5.24 2.72
CA ASP A 51 2.64 -6.38 1.83
C ASP A 51 2.94 -5.96 0.38
N TYR A 52 2.34 -4.86 -0.09
CA TYR A 52 2.62 -4.31 -1.41
C TYR A 52 3.95 -3.55 -1.45
N ALA A 53 4.29 -2.79 -0.42
CA ALA A 53 5.58 -2.12 -0.30
C ALA A 53 6.72 -3.16 -0.29
N THR A 54 6.59 -4.22 0.52
CA THR A 54 7.55 -5.34 0.55
C THR A 54 7.70 -6.00 -0.80
N PHE A 55 6.58 -6.27 -1.49
CA PHE A 55 6.61 -6.83 -2.84
C PHE A 55 7.33 -5.94 -3.84
N LEU A 56 7.11 -4.62 -3.79
CA LEU A 56 7.80 -3.67 -4.67
C LEU A 56 9.29 -3.60 -4.34
N HIS A 57 9.68 -3.62 -3.06
CA HIS A 57 11.08 -3.67 -2.65
C HIS A 57 11.77 -4.91 -3.24
N ASP A 58 11.14 -6.08 -3.12
CA ASP A 58 11.67 -7.32 -3.74
C ASP A 58 11.70 -7.23 -5.27
N ALA A 59 10.70 -6.62 -5.91
CA ALA A 59 10.69 -6.43 -7.36
C ALA A 59 11.84 -5.55 -7.87
N VAL A 60 12.24 -4.54 -7.09
CA VAL A 60 13.35 -3.67 -7.44
C VAL A 60 14.70 -4.35 -7.18
N GLN A 61 14.83 -5.11 -6.10
CA GLN A 61 16.07 -5.81 -5.77
C GLN A 61 16.28 -7.07 -6.62
N ASN A 62 15.20 -7.79 -6.93
CA ASN A 62 15.18 -9.08 -7.61
C ASN A 62 14.07 -9.13 -8.68
N PRO A 63 14.15 -8.34 -9.77
CA PRO A 63 13.08 -8.25 -10.76
C PRO A 63 12.77 -9.58 -11.46
N ALA A 64 13.73 -10.51 -11.51
CA ALA A 64 13.56 -11.82 -12.13
C ALA A 64 12.77 -12.83 -11.28
N SER A 65 12.64 -12.61 -9.96
CA SER A 65 11.87 -13.48 -9.06
C SER A 65 10.43 -13.02 -8.87
N VAL A 66 10.08 -11.84 -9.37
CA VAL A 66 8.77 -11.25 -9.15
C VAL A 66 7.74 -11.70 -10.17
N ASP A 67 6.65 -12.24 -9.64
CA ASP A 67 5.45 -12.58 -10.39
C ASP A 67 4.65 -11.29 -10.67
N ALA A 68 4.79 -10.75 -11.88
CA ALA A 68 4.10 -9.52 -12.29
C ALA A 68 2.56 -9.65 -12.23
N SER A 69 2.01 -10.87 -12.30
CA SER A 69 0.58 -11.11 -12.14
C SER A 69 0.09 -10.82 -10.72
N SER A 70 0.99 -10.91 -9.73
CA SER A 70 0.70 -10.63 -8.32
C SER A 70 0.59 -9.14 -8.01
N VAL A 71 1.14 -8.27 -8.86
CA VAL A 71 1.02 -6.79 -8.74
C VAL A 71 -0.45 -6.38 -8.69
N GLY A 72 -1.23 -6.87 -9.67
CA GLY A 72 -2.64 -6.53 -9.80
C GLY A 72 -3.46 -7.02 -8.61
N ALA A 73 -3.21 -8.25 -8.16
CA ALA A 73 -3.89 -8.82 -7.00
C ALA A 73 -3.63 -8.02 -5.71
N LYS A 74 -2.37 -7.63 -5.47
CA LYS A 74 -2.00 -6.81 -4.30
C LYS A 74 -2.60 -5.39 -4.37
N ALA A 75 -2.62 -4.77 -5.55
CA ALA A 75 -3.26 -3.47 -5.75
C ALA A 75 -4.79 -3.52 -5.53
N THR A 76 -5.44 -4.62 -5.96
CA THR A 76 -6.85 -4.89 -5.66
C THR A 76 -7.08 -5.02 -4.15
N ALA A 77 -6.23 -5.79 -3.44
CA ALA A 77 -6.33 -5.97 -2.00
C ALA A 77 -6.24 -4.64 -1.21
N ILE A 78 -5.38 -3.72 -1.64
CA ILE A 78 -5.31 -2.36 -1.07
C ILE A 78 -6.64 -1.63 -1.27
N THR A 79 -7.16 -1.63 -2.51
CA THR A 79 -8.40 -0.92 -2.85
C THR A 79 -9.60 -1.46 -2.08
N GLU A 80 -9.71 -2.79 -1.96
CA GLU A 80 -10.75 -3.45 -1.19
C GLU A 80 -10.66 -3.08 0.29
N SER A 81 -9.44 -3.07 0.86
CA SER A 81 -9.22 -2.73 2.26
C SER A 81 -9.63 -1.29 2.57
N PHE A 82 -9.29 -0.33 1.70
CA PHE A 82 -9.75 1.06 1.84
C PHE A 82 -11.25 1.21 1.64
N THR A 83 -11.85 0.40 0.77
CA THR A 83 -13.32 0.38 0.60
C THR A 83 -14.02 -0.09 1.87
N GLU A 84 -13.47 -1.10 2.56
CA GLU A 84 -14.00 -1.55 3.85
C GLU A 84 -13.87 -0.47 4.94
N VAL A 85 -12.72 0.21 5.02
CA VAL A 85 -12.56 1.38 5.91
C VAL A 85 -13.62 2.45 5.60
N GLY A 86 -13.83 2.76 4.32
CA GLY A 86 -14.82 3.74 3.88
C GLY A 86 -16.25 3.38 4.26
N LYS A 87 -16.62 2.09 4.23
CA LYS A 87 -17.95 1.61 4.63
C LYS A 87 -18.21 1.77 6.13
N VAL A 88 -17.19 1.65 6.97
CA VAL A 88 -17.32 1.81 8.43
C VAL A 88 -17.32 3.29 8.84
N CYS A 89 -16.71 4.15 8.03
CA CYS A 89 -16.61 5.59 8.28
C CYS A 89 -17.70 6.44 7.60
N ALA A 90 -18.58 5.83 6.79
CA ALA A 90 -19.69 6.48 6.10
C ALA A 90 -20.99 6.40 6.91
#